data_AF-A0A851H9G4-F1
#
_entry.id   AF-A0A851H9G4-F1
#
_cell.length_a   1.000
_cell.length_b   1.000
_cell.length_c   1.000
_cell.angle_alpha   90.00
_cell.angle_beta   90.00
_cell.angle_gamma   90.00
#
_symmetry.space_group_name_H-M   'P 1'
#
loop_
_entity.id
_entity.type
_entity.pdbx_description
1 polymer ?
#
loop_
_entity_poly.entity_id
_entity_poly.type
_entity_poly.pdbx_seq_one_letter_code
_entity_poly.pdbx_strand_id
1 'polypeptide(L)'
;MPVFLQDSHTDLPVSAKRTLGRQFEHYHYLSQLIEKLDNEIAADAKNNDVAGRLMTIPRVGPITASQLAADASNAKGYGNARQFAASLGLVPRQHSTGGRPTLLGISK
;
A
#
# COMPACT_ATOMS: atom_id res chain seq x y z
N MET A 1 8.46 -23.19 11.21
CA MET A 1 9.72 -23.73 10.65
C MET A 1 9.40 -24.46 9.35
N PRO A 2 10.10 -24.16 8.25
CA PRO A 2 9.87 -24.83 6.97
C PRO A 2 10.38 -26.27 7.01
N VAL A 3 9.64 -27.18 6.38
CA VAL A 3 9.91 -28.63 6.36
C VAL A 3 11.32 -28.96 5.83
N PHE A 4 11.81 -28.21 4.84
CA PHE A 4 13.14 -28.41 4.24
C PHE A 4 14.33 -28.09 5.17
N LEU A 5 14.10 -27.39 6.29
CA LEU A 5 15.15 -27.16 7.31
C LEU A 5 15.21 -28.30 8.34
N GLN A 6 14.19 -29.14 8.41
CA GLN A 6 14.10 -30.29 9.31
C GLN A 6 14.47 -31.61 8.61
N ASP A 7 14.36 -31.67 7.28
CA ASP A 7 14.72 -32.87 6.51
C ASP A 7 16.24 -33.10 6.47
N SER A 8 16.61 -34.27 6.99
CA SER A 8 17.95 -34.86 6.89
C SER A 8 18.21 -35.50 5.51
N HIS A 9 17.18 -35.65 4.67
CA HIS A 9 17.25 -36.18 3.32
C HIS A 9 17.51 -35.15 2.22
N THR A 10 17.57 -33.85 2.54
CA THR A 10 17.94 -32.81 1.57
C THR A 10 19.46 -32.65 1.49
N ASP A 11 20.03 -32.89 0.31
CA ASP A 11 21.46 -32.73 -0.09
C ASP A 11 22.03 -31.29 0.05
N LEU A 12 21.35 -30.43 0.80
CA LEU A 12 21.77 -29.05 1.02
C LEU A 12 22.93 -28.99 2.02
N PRO A 13 24.04 -28.30 1.69
CA PRO A 13 25.13 -28.05 2.61
C PRO A 13 24.64 -27.38 3.91
N VAL A 14 25.27 -27.73 5.03
CA VAL A 14 24.91 -27.19 6.36
C VAL A 14 24.94 -25.66 6.42
N SER A 15 25.87 -25.03 5.70
CA SER A 15 25.96 -23.57 5.56
C SER A 15 24.72 -22.98 4.85
N ALA A 16 24.20 -23.65 3.83
CA ALA A 16 22.99 -23.24 3.12
C ALA A 16 21.76 -23.36 4.02
N LYS A 17 21.59 -24.50 4.73
CA LYS A 17 20.49 -24.69 5.69
C LYS A 17 20.50 -23.59 6.77
N ARG A 18 21.68 -23.23 7.29
CA ARG A 18 21.83 -22.15 8.29
C ARG A 18 21.42 -20.78 7.74
N THR A 19 21.88 -20.42 6.54
CA THR A 19 21.56 -19.13 5.92
C THR A 19 20.06 -19.02 5.62
N LEU A 20 19.46 -20.07 5.06
CA LEU A 20 18.02 -20.13 4.81
C LEU A 20 17.20 -20.04 6.10
N GLY A 21 17.64 -20.71 7.17
CA GLY A 21 17.04 -20.58 8.50
C GLY A 21 17.05 -19.14 9.01
N ARG A 22 18.18 -18.45 8.91
CA ARG A 22 18.27 -17.03 9.31
C ARG A 22 17.37 -16.13 8.47
N GLN A 23 17.30 -16.33 7.15
CA GLN A 23 16.41 -15.55 6.29
C GLN A 23 14.94 -15.82 6.60
N PHE A 24 14.58 -17.07 6.91
CA PHE A 24 13.22 -17.44 7.26
C PHE A 24 12.77 -16.80 8.58
N GLU A 25 13.62 -16.83 9.61
CA GLU A 25 13.38 -16.12 10.87
C GLU A 25 13.21 -14.61 10.64
N HIS A 26 14.08 -14.02 9.82
CA HIS A 26 13.98 -12.59 9.50
C HIS A 26 12.71 -12.25 8.73
N TYR A 27 12.29 -13.11 7.79
CA TYR A 27 11.03 -12.97 7.08
C TYR A 27 9.84 -12.99 8.05
N HIS A 28 9.83 -13.92 8.99
CA HIS A 28 8.76 -13.99 10.00
C HIS A 28 8.72 -12.76 10.88
N TYR A 29 9.89 -12.32 11.35
CA TYR A 29 10.00 -11.07 12.12
C TYR A 29 9.42 -9.88 11.35
N LEU A 30 9.82 -9.69 10.08
CA LEU A 30 9.30 -8.60 9.25
C LEU A 30 7.80 -8.73 9.00
N SER A 31 7.30 -9.95 8.76
CA SER A 31 5.87 -10.20 8.53
C SER A 31 5.04 -9.81 9.75
N GLN A 32 5.49 -10.18 10.95
CA GLN A 32 4.83 -9.79 12.21
C GLN A 32 4.90 -8.28 12.45
N LEU A 33 6.03 -7.65 12.11
CA LEU A 33 6.17 -6.21 12.24
C LEU A 33 5.24 -5.46 11.28
N ILE A 34 5.11 -5.93 10.04
CA ILE A 34 4.16 -5.37 9.05
C ILE A 34 2.73 -5.50 9.59
N GLU A 35 2.33 -6.68 10.05
CA GLU A 35 0.98 -6.89 10.59
C GLU A 35 0.70 -5.97 11.79
N LYS A 36 1.69 -5.78 12.67
CA LYS A 36 1.56 -4.84 13.79
C LYS A 36 1.35 -3.40 13.31
N LEU A 37 2.17 -2.95 12.36
CA LEU A 37 2.06 -1.60 11.80
C LEU A 37 0.76 -1.38 11.04
N ASP A 38 0.30 -2.38 10.29
CA ASP A 38 -0.98 -2.32 9.58
C ASP A 38 -2.15 -2.14 10.57
N ASN A 39 -2.11 -2.83 11.71
CA ASN A 39 -3.10 -2.67 12.77
C ASN A 39 -3.06 -1.29 13.43
N GLU A 40 -1.86 -0.74 13.68
CA GLU A 40 -1.67 0.62 14.19
C GLU A 40 -2.24 1.66 13.22
N ILE A 41 -1.90 1.55 11.92
CA ILE A 41 -2.42 2.43 10.87
C ILE A 41 -3.95 2.33 10.76
N ALA A 42 -4.52 1.14 10.88
CA ALA A 42 -5.96 0.94 10.81
C ALA A 42 -6.69 1.57 12.01
N ALA A 43 -6.12 1.47 13.21
CA ALA A 43 -6.65 2.13 14.40
C ALA A 43 -6.60 3.67 14.25
N ASP A 44 -5.47 4.21 13.79
CA ASP A 44 -5.31 5.65 13.55
C ASP A 44 -6.26 6.16 12.46
N ALA A 45 -6.41 5.42 11.35
CA ALA A 45 -7.34 5.73 10.26
C ALA A 45 -8.79 5.83 10.76
N LYS A 46 -9.19 4.94 11.67
CA LYS A 46 -10.53 4.93 12.25
C LYS A 46 -10.81 6.13 13.15
N ASN A 47 -9.77 6.67 13.80
CA ASN A 47 -9.85 7.86 14.66
C ASN A 47 -9.71 9.18 13.88
N ASN A 48 -9.44 9.13 12.58
CA ASN A 48 -9.30 10.30 11.72
C ASN A 48 -10.57 10.49 10.86
N ASP A 49 -11.28 11.61 11.07
CA ASP A 49 -12.54 11.90 10.37
C ASP A 49 -12.41 11.91 8.83
N VAL A 50 -11.28 12.39 8.29
CA VAL A 50 -11.04 12.43 6.85
C VAL A 50 -10.79 11.03 6.31
N ALA A 51 -9.94 10.24 6.98
CA ALA A 51 -9.68 8.86 6.59
C ALA A 51 -10.94 7.99 6.73
N GLY A 52 -11.72 8.16 7.81
CA GLY A 52 -13.00 7.49 8.02
C GLY A 52 -13.99 7.74 6.89
N ARG A 53 -14.09 8.99 6.39
CA ARG A 53 -14.90 9.31 5.22
C ARG A 53 -14.37 8.66 3.94
N LEU A 54 -13.06 8.66 3.72
CA LEU A 54 -12.45 8.06 2.55
C LEU A 54 -12.67 6.53 2.49
N MET A 55 -12.65 5.85 3.63
CA MET A 55 -12.93 4.40 3.72
C MET A 55 -14.37 4.03 3.35
N THR A 56 -15.30 4.99 3.26
CA THR A 56 -16.67 4.71 2.75
C THR A 56 -16.69 4.47 1.24
N ILE A 57 -15.63 4.85 0.52
CA ILE A 57 -15.49 4.64 -0.91
C ILE A 57 -15.16 3.15 -1.15
N PRO A 58 -15.88 2.45 -2.04
CA PRO A 58 -15.58 1.05 -2.35
C PRO A 58 -14.11 0.84 -2.72
N ARG A 59 -13.49 -0.20 -2.14
CA ARG A 59 -12.07 -0.57 -2.29
C ARG A 59 -11.04 0.38 -1.65
N VAL A 60 -11.47 1.43 -0.94
CA VAL A 60 -10.54 2.27 -0.16
C VAL A 60 -10.42 1.72 1.26
N GLY A 61 -9.30 1.05 1.53
CA GLY A 61 -8.97 0.53 2.86
C GLY A 61 -8.20 1.52 3.73
N PRO A 62 -7.92 1.19 5.01
CA PRO A 62 -7.29 2.08 5.98
C PRO A 62 -5.93 2.63 5.52
N ILE A 63 -5.08 1.81 4.90
CA ILE A 63 -3.77 2.24 4.39
C ILE A 63 -3.94 3.34 3.32
N THR A 64 -4.79 3.08 2.33
CA THR A 64 -5.06 4.03 1.25
C THR A 64 -5.76 5.29 1.78
N ALA A 65 -6.72 5.14 2.69
CA ALA A 65 -7.42 6.26 3.30
C ALA A 65 -6.48 7.16 4.11
N SER A 66 -5.55 6.57 4.88
CA SER A 66 -4.55 7.30 5.65
C SER A 66 -3.56 8.05 4.76
N GLN A 67 -3.08 7.43 3.68
CA GLN A 67 -2.24 8.11 2.69
C GLN A 67 -2.97 9.29 2.06
N LEU A 68 -4.21 9.08 1.60
CA LEU A 68 -5.04 10.12 1.01
C LEU A 68 -5.35 11.25 1.99
N ALA A 69 -5.60 10.94 3.27
CA ALA A 69 -5.81 11.93 4.31
C ALA A 69 -4.55 12.75 4.60
N ALA A 70 -3.37 12.10 4.60
CA ALA A 70 -2.09 12.77 4.72
C ALA A 70 -1.84 13.71 3.53
N ASP A 71 -2.10 13.26 2.30
CA ASP A 71 -1.96 14.08 1.09
C ASP A 71 -2.98 15.24 1.07
N ALA A 72 -4.19 15.00 1.58
CA ALA A 72 -5.23 16.01 1.68
C ALA A 72 -4.86 17.15 2.64
N SER A 73 -4.02 16.90 3.65
CA SER A 73 -3.48 17.97 4.50
C SER A 73 -2.69 19.01 3.70
N ASN A 74 -2.14 18.62 2.54
CA ASN A 74 -1.43 19.48 1.60
C ASN A 74 -2.28 19.90 0.38
N ALA A 75 -3.58 19.56 0.35
CA ALA A 75 -4.46 19.83 -0.78
C ALA A 75 -4.61 21.33 -1.11
N LYS A 76 -4.32 22.22 -0.15
CA LYS A 76 -4.32 23.68 -0.34
C LYS A 76 -3.29 24.15 -1.38
N GLY A 77 -2.28 23.33 -1.69
CA GLY A 77 -1.31 23.61 -2.75
C GLY A 77 -1.83 23.41 -4.18
N TYR A 78 -3.02 22.82 -4.36
CA TYR A 78 -3.60 22.57 -5.67
C TYR A 78 -4.62 23.66 -6.04
N GLY A 79 -4.62 24.09 -7.31
CA GLY A 79 -5.46 25.19 -7.78
C GLY A 79 -6.96 24.86 -7.81
N ASN A 80 -7.34 23.58 -7.77
CA ASN A 80 -8.71 23.12 -7.59
C ASN A 80 -8.78 21.64 -7.18
N ALA A 81 -9.96 21.19 -6.75
CA ALA A 81 -10.21 19.81 -6.34
C ALA A 81 -9.95 18.77 -7.45
N ARG A 82 -10.12 19.14 -8.73
CA ARG A 82 -9.83 18.24 -9.87
C ARG A 82 -8.32 17.99 -10.00
N GLN A 83 -7.47 18.98 -9.78
CA GLN A 83 -6.02 18.82 -9.84
C GLN A 83 -5.51 17.92 -8.72
N PHE A 84 -6.07 18.05 -7.52
CA PHE A 84 -5.80 17.13 -6.40
C PHE A 84 -6.29 15.71 -6.72
N ALA A 85 -7.52 15.55 -7.20
CA ALA A 85 -8.02 14.24 -7.60
C ALA A 85 -7.19 13.61 -8.75
N ALA A 86 -6.63 14.42 -9.65
CA ALA A 86 -5.74 13.95 -10.71
C ALA A 86 -4.36 13.50 -10.18
N SER A 87 -3.78 14.18 -9.17
CA SER A 87 -2.53 13.71 -8.54
C SER A 87 -2.72 12.38 -7.80
N LEU A 88 -3.94 12.12 -7.33
CA LEU A 88 -4.35 10.85 -6.74
C LEU A 88 -4.74 9.78 -7.77
N GLY A 89 -4.77 10.10 -9.08
CA GLY A 89 -5.18 9.17 -10.14
C GLY A 89 -6.70 8.91 -10.22
N LEU A 90 -7.51 9.68 -9.50
CA LEU A 90 -8.97 9.53 -9.41
C LEU A 90 -9.74 10.20 -10.57
N VAL A 91 -9.02 10.93 -11.43
CA VAL A 91 -9.61 11.59 -12.62
C VAL A 91 -9.17 10.83 -13.86
N PRO A 92 -10.09 10.55 -14.80
CA PRO A 92 -9.74 9.94 -16.08
C PRO A 92 -8.65 10.75 -16.80
N ARG A 93 -7.60 10.05 -17.23
CA ARG A 93 -6.40 10.68 -17.79
C ARG A 93 -6.77 11.41 -19.09
N GLN A 94 -6.70 12.74 -19.11
CA GLN A 94 -6.99 13.51 -20.32
C GLN A 94 -5.71 13.65 -21.15
N HIS A 95 -5.67 12.98 -22.30
CA HIS A 95 -4.70 13.29 -23.35
C HIS A 95 -5.35 14.29 -24.30
N SER A 96 -4.78 15.50 -24.37
CA SER A 96 -5.11 16.47 -25.41
C SER A 96 -3.98 16.49 -26.42
N THR A 97 -4.13 15.76 -27.51
CA THR A 97 -3.32 15.95 -28.71
C THR A 97 -4.22 16.63 -29.75
N GLY A 98 -3.82 17.82 -30.23
CA GLY A 98 -4.52 18.50 -31.33
C GLY A 98 -5.89 19.12 -31.01
N GLY A 99 -6.16 19.53 -29.77
CA GLY A 99 -7.35 20.34 -29.45
C GLY A 99 -8.68 19.59 -29.33
N ARG A 100 -8.67 18.25 -29.36
CA ARG A 100 -9.85 17.41 -29.08
C ARG A 100 -9.71 16.77 -27.71
N PRO A 101 -10.54 17.13 -26.71
CA PRO A 101 -10.48 16.49 -25.40
C PRO A 101 -11.06 15.07 -25.49
N THR A 102 -10.19 14.06 -25.40
CA THR A 102 -10.57 12.66 -25.19
C THR A 102 -10.34 12.27 -23.73
N LEU A 103 -11.41 11.85 -23.05
CA LEU A 103 -11.35 11.30 -21.68
C LEU A 103 -10.93 9.82 -21.79
N LEU A 104 -9.77 9.44 -21.25
CA LEU A 104 -9.37 8.03 -21.13
C LEU A 104 -9.94 7.40 -19.85
N GLY A 105 -9.72 6.10 -19.65
CA GLY A 105 -10.14 5.42 -18.42
C GLY A 105 -9.49 5.99 -17.15
N ILE A 106 -10.12 5.72 -16.01
CA ILE A 106 -9.57 5.94 -14.67
C ILE A 106 -8.57 4.81 -14.41
N SER A 107 -7.33 5.13 -14.02
CA SER A 107 -6.30 4.13 -13.73
C SER A 107 -6.04 4.02 -12.23
N LYS A 108 -6.92 3.30 -11.51
CA LYS A 108 -6.62 2.38 -10.40
C LYS A 108 -7.92 1.84 -9.80
#